data_AF-A0AA97FJG7-F1
#
_entry.id   AF-A0AA97FJG7-F1
#
_cell.length_a   1.000
_cell.length_b   1.000
_cell.length_c   1.000
_cell.angle_alpha   90.00
_cell.angle_beta   90.00
_cell.angle_gamma   90.00
#
_symmetry.space_group_name_H-M   'P 1'
#
loop_
_entity.id
_entity.type
_entity.pdbx_description
1 polymer ?
#
loop_
_entity_poly.entity_id
_entity_poly.type
_entity_poly.pdbx_seq_one_letter_code
_entity_poly.pdbx_strand_id
1 'polypeptide(L)'
;MSGADARALAERLAGMSDAQLSSLLAARRVPMQVGWRDFFDAAEALLSPESVSTALRALPRDVLAGLASGRPVRGDGVVSSLVDAEGRRLSAVAAALAGARFESAPHEEPAHADDTATAHAAERAFTSLAALADVLIGALKTPLSRVGGGAVGASDRRRLVQEEIVRDAAELDDLVALGETAGLLYAVERSWLVTDAGREWIRRPTRSRWTLLVRGWRNALPAGVRTPEGGWIAPSSWPVAYPLDPAWPDRATLWGRLAVLSGLLTPEGAEPPWAAPARRGGEPDAEGLAAFLPGEVDRVFLQNDLTAISPGPLAPELDVRLRTMTSRESHAQASTYRFTETTLSSAISAGETAEGIRSFLSGLSLTGIPQPLDYLLSRADERHGLVRVSIEPESGHTIVSSRDHQLIETIGVDQALRALGLVFEGALLRTKASRDAVYWALADARYPVVALDSAGDALSLHRQRLAAEGAERDPAARYAPLVARLRGAHGNDSEAAWRERELDSAVRAKALIVVEVAMPDGSTRELTLEASGLGGGRLRGRDRAADVERTLPVALIRSVRPA
;
A
#
# COMPACT_ATOMS: atom_id res chain seq x y z
N MET A 1 -32.69 -7.89 16.32
CA MET A 1 -31.85 -8.73 15.43
C MET A 1 -32.57 -10.04 15.26
N SER A 2 -32.84 -10.51 14.04
CA SER A 2 -33.50 -11.80 13.83
C SER A 2 -32.49 -12.93 14.03
N GLY A 3 -32.78 -13.90 14.90
CA GLY A 3 -31.93 -15.09 15.07
C GLY A 3 -31.73 -15.88 13.77
N ALA A 4 -32.73 -15.85 12.89
CA ALA A 4 -32.68 -16.47 11.57
C ALA A 4 -31.63 -15.80 10.65
N ASP A 5 -31.47 -14.47 10.70
CA ASP A 5 -30.46 -13.77 9.90
C ASP A 5 -29.04 -14.11 10.37
N ALA A 6 -28.85 -14.23 11.68
CA ALA A 6 -27.56 -14.61 12.27
C ALA A 6 -27.17 -16.03 11.85
N ARG A 7 -28.12 -16.98 11.87
CA ARG A 7 -27.90 -18.34 11.39
C ARG A 7 -27.56 -18.38 9.90
N ALA A 8 -28.37 -17.73 9.06
CA ALA A 8 -28.16 -17.71 7.61
C ALA A 8 -26.79 -17.11 7.23
N LEU A 9 -26.37 -16.06 7.93
CA LEU A 9 -25.04 -15.48 7.76
C LEU A 9 -23.95 -16.44 8.26
N ALA A 10 -24.11 -17.07 9.43
CA ALA A 10 -23.14 -18.02 9.97
C ALA A 10 -22.88 -19.20 9.03
N GLU A 11 -23.94 -19.80 8.47
CA GLU A 11 -23.86 -20.87 7.46
C GLU A 11 -23.08 -20.41 6.22
N ARG A 12 -23.33 -19.18 5.74
CA ARG A 12 -22.59 -18.63 4.61
C ARG A 12 -21.12 -18.39 4.92
N LEU A 13 -20.80 -17.82 6.08
CA LEU A 13 -19.41 -17.62 6.51
C LEU A 13 -18.67 -18.95 6.60
N ALA A 14 -19.33 -20.01 7.09
CA ALA A 14 -18.78 -21.36 7.12
C ALA A 14 -18.59 -21.96 5.71
N GLY A 15 -19.40 -21.57 4.72
CA GLY A 15 -19.27 -22.02 3.34
C GLY A 15 -18.18 -21.30 2.51
N MET A 16 -17.69 -20.13 2.94
CA MET A 16 -16.64 -19.38 2.23
C MET A 16 -15.29 -20.11 2.26
N SER A 17 -14.41 -19.87 1.29
CA SER A 17 -13.00 -20.24 1.40
C SER A 17 -12.27 -19.39 2.45
N ASP A 18 -11.13 -19.85 2.97
CA ASP A 18 -10.35 -19.10 3.97
C ASP A 18 -9.84 -17.76 3.44
N ALA A 19 -9.53 -17.68 2.14
CA ALA A 19 -9.17 -16.43 1.47
C ALA A 19 -10.36 -15.46 1.36
N GLN A 20 -11.54 -15.97 1.00
CA GLN A 20 -12.77 -15.16 0.95
C GLN A 20 -13.16 -14.65 2.34
N LEU A 21 -13.11 -15.52 3.35
CA LEU A 21 -13.45 -15.17 4.72
C LEU A 21 -12.45 -14.13 5.28
N SER A 22 -11.16 -14.35 5.09
CA SER A 22 -10.12 -13.39 5.51
C SER A 22 -10.29 -12.02 4.85
N SER A 23 -10.61 -12.01 3.55
CA SER A 23 -10.88 -10.78 2.80
C SER A 23 -12.13 -10.06 3.31
N LEU A 24 -13.20 -10.80 3.62
CA LEU A 24 -14.41 -10.24 4.23
C LEU A 24 -14.11 -9.65 5.61
N LEU A 25 -13.39 -10.36 6.48
CA LEU A 25 -13.03 -9.90 7.82
C LEU A 25 -12.19 -8.61 7.76
N ALA A 26 -11.25 -8.54 6.81
CA ALA A 26 -10.49 -7.33 6.53
C ALA A 26 -11.39 -6.18 6.08
N ALA A 27 -12.29 -6.41 5.13
CA ALA A 27 -13.20 -5.40 4.61
C ALA A 27 -14.21 -4.90 5.66
N ARG A 28 -14.62 -5.79 6.58
CA ARG A 28 -15.46 -5.49 7.75
C ARG A 28 -14.67 -4.87 8.91
N ARG A 29 -13.35 -4.67 8.76
CA ARG A 29 -12.44 -4.10 9.76
C ARG A 29 -12.51 -4.80 11.11
N VAL A 30 -12.59 -6.13 11.09
CA VAL A 30 -12.68 -6.94 12.31
C VAL A 30 -11.37 -6.89 13.09
N PRO A 31 -11.37 -6.61 14.41
CA PRO A 31 -10.16 -6.66 15.22
C PRO A 31 -9.53 -8.07 15.21
N MET A 32 -8.20 -8.14 15.11
CA MET A 32 -7.48 -9.42 15.01
C MET A 32 -7.64 -10.29 16.27
N GLN A 33 -7.74 -9.66 17.43
CA GLN A 33 -7.87 -10.32 18.74
C GLN A 33 -9.33 -10.37 19.21
N VAL A 34 -10.28 -10.57 18.30
CA VAL A 34 -11.70 -10.66 18.65
C VAL A 34 -12.01 -11.98 19.38
N GLY A 35 -12.90 -11.92 20.38
CA GLY A 35 -13.26 -13.05 21.24
C GLY A 35 -14.21 -14.10 20.65
N TRP A 36 -14.46 -14.09 19.33
CA TRP A 36 -15.43 -14.99 18.69
C TRP A 36 -15.02 -16.46 18.80
N ARG A 37 -15.93 -17.32 19.25
CA ARG A 37 -15.67 -18.75 19.45
C ARG A 37 -16.06 -19.57 18.23
N ASP A 38 -17.10 -19.14 17.51
CA ASP A 38 -17.65 -19.83 16.34
C ASP A 38 -18.25 -18.84 15.32
N PHE A 39 -18.77 -19.37 14.21
CA PHE A 39 -19.39 -18.58 13.14
C PHE A 39 -20.67 -17.85 13.57
N PHE A 40 -21.33 -18.28 14.64
CA PHE A 40 -22.53 -17.61 15.15
C PHE A 40 -22.15 -16.33 15.89
N ASP A 41 -21.12 -16.38 16.75
CA ASP A 41 -20.56 -15.18 17.39
C ASP A 41 -20.11 -14.15 16.35
N ALA A 42 -19.47 -14.63 15.28
CA ALA A 42 -19.06 -13.78 14.16
C ALA A 42 -20.27 -13.15 13.46
N ALA A 43 -21.30 -13.94 13.16
CA ALA A 43 -22.50 -13.45 12.49
C ALA A 43 -23.28 -12.43 13.33
N GLU A 44 -23.51 -12.70 14.63
CA GLU A 44 -24.17 -11.74 15.53
C GLU A 44 -23.41 -10.42 15.61
N ALA A 45 -22.08 -10.49 15.74
CA ALA A 45 -21.24 -9.29 15.81
C ALA A 45 -21.28 -8.49 14.50
N LEU A 46 -21.25 -9.17 13.34
CA LEU A 46 -21.36 -8.53 12.02
C LEU A 46 -22.75 -7.95 11.74
N LEU A 47 -23.80 -8.47 12.38
CA LEU A 47 -25.17 -7.96 12.29
C LEU A 47 -25.52 -6.92 13.35
N SER A 48 -24.59 -6.60 14.26
CA SER A 48 -24.78 -5.51 15.21
C SER A 48 -24.99 -4.16 14.48
N PRO A 49 -25.83 -3.25 15.02
CA PRO A 49 -26.14 -1.98 14.35
C PRO A 49 -24.90 -1.15 13.99
N GLU A 50 -23.89 -1.14 14.87
CA GLU A 50 -22.63 -0.43 14.63
C GLU A 50 -21.85 -1.06 13.48
N SER A 51 -21.69 -2.39 13.47
CA SER A 51 -20.98 -3.09 12.41
C SER A 51 -21.67 -2.95 11.05
N VAL A 52 -23.00 -3.05 11.02
CA VAL A 52 -23.81 -2.82 9.81
C VAL A 52 -23.65 -1.38 9.32
N SER A 53 -23.73 -0.39 10.20
CA SER A 53 -23.52 1.02 9.85
C SER A 53 -22.14 1.24 9.24
N THR A 54 -21.07 0.76 9.88
CA THR A 54 -19.71 0.85 9.35
C THR A 54 -19.58 0.20 7.97
N ALA A 55 -20.20 -0.96 7.77
CA ALA A 55 -20.19 -1.65 6.49
C ALA A 55 -20.93 -0.88 5.39
N LEU A 56 -22.10 -0.31 5.69
CA LEU A 56 -22.87 0.50 4.75
C LEU A 56 -22.09 1.77 4.34
N ARG A 57 -21.32 2.39 5.24
CA ARG A 57 -20.45 3.53 4.89
C ARG A 57 -19.39 3.18 3.85
N ALA A 58 -18.95 1.92 3.82
CA ALA A 58 -17.95 1.45 2.87
C ALA A 58 -18.54 1.00 1.52
N LEU A 59 -19.87 1.10 1.32
CA LEU A 59 -20.51 0.66 0.07
C LEU A 59 -20.66 1.78 -0.95
N PRO A 60 -20.49 1.47 -2.24
CA PRO A 60 -20.82 2.38 -3.33
C PRO A 60 -22.29 2.79 -3.34
N ARG A 61 -22.55 3.98 -3.88
CA ARG A 61 -23.88 4.57 -4.09
C ARG A 61 -24.85 3.63 -4.78
N ASP A 62 -24.45 2.96 -5.85
CA ASP A 62 -25.33 2.07 -6.63
C ASP A 62 -25.72 0.81 -5.84
N VAL A 63 -24.78 0.27 -5.05
CA VAL A 63 -25.04 -0.86 -4.15
C VAL A 63 -26.02 -0.44 -3.06
N LEU A 64 -25.83 0.75 -2.48
CA LEU A 64 -26.75 1.32 -1.50
C LEU A 64 -28.14 1.57 -2.09
N ALA A 65 -28.25 2.02 -3.33
CA ALA A 65 -29.53 2.19 -4.03
C ALA A 65 -30.26 0.85 -4.22
N GLY A 66 -29.54 -0.21 -4.61
CA GLY A 66 -30.07 -1.57 -4.70
C GLY A 66 -30.58 -2.06 -3.34
N LEU A 67 -29.75 -1.95 -2.30
CA LEU A 67 -30.11 -2.34 -0.94
C LEU A 67 -31.30 -1.53 -0.40
N ALA A 68 -31.33 -0.20 -0.57
CA ALA A 68 -32.40 0.65 -0.07
C ALA A 68 -33.75 0.42 -0.78
N SER A 69 -33.71 0.13 -2.09
CA SER A 69 -34.93 -0.18 -2.87
C SER A 69 -35.46 -1.60 -2.64
N GLY A 70 -34.73 -2.46 -1.92
CA GLY A 70 -35.11 -3.85 -1.66
C GLY A 70 -34.94 -4.77 -2.87
N ARG A 71 -34.25 -4.30 -3.93
CA ARG A 71 -33.89 -5.16 -5.07
C ARG A 71 -32.84 -6.18 -4.62
N PRO A 72 -32.86 -7.42 -5.15
CA PRO A 72 -31.76 -8.35 -4.93
C PRO A 72 -30.43 -7.75 -5.40
N VAL A 73 -29.46 -7.71 -4.50
CA VAL A 73 -28.09 -7.27 -4.78
C VAL A 73 -27.17 -8.48 -4.63
N ARG A 74 -26.33 -8.71 -5.63
CA ARG A 74 -25.27 -9.71 -5.57
C ARG A 74 -23.92 -9.00 -5.51
N GLY A 75 -23.00 -9.56 -4.73
CA GLY A 75 -21.65 -9.04 -4.64
C GLY A 75 -20.83 -9.81 -3.61
N ASP A 76 -19.52 -9.84 -3.83
CA ASP A 76 -18.56 -10.46 -2.93
C ASP A 76 -18.19 -9.52 -1.77
N GLY A 77 -17.36 -10.00 -0.85
CA GLY A 77 -16.86 -9.22 0.27
C GLY A 77 -18.00 -8.69 1.15
N VAL A 78 -17.97 -7.40 1.49
CA VAL A 78 -18.91 -6.77 2.44
C VAL A 78 -20.38 -6.99 2.06
N VAL A 79 -20.71 -6.98 0.76
CA VAL A 79 -22.10 -7.14 0.30
C VAL A 79 -22.64 -8.51 0.68
N SER A 80 -21.85 -9.57 0.55
CA SER A 80 -22.23 -10.94 0.90
C SER A 80 -22.60 -11.13 2.38
N SER A 81 -22.13 -10.24 3.26
CA SER A 81 -22.45 -10.25 4.69
C SER A 81 -23.67 -9.39 5.06
N LEU A 82 -24.33 -8.77 4.08
CA LEU A 82 -25.45 -7.84 4.27
C LEU A 82 -26.76 -8.32 3.63
N VAL A 83 -26.69 -9.38 2.83
CA VAL A 83 -27.82 -9.97 2.10
C VAL A 83 -28.04 -11.43 2.50
N ASP A 84 -29.17 -12.02 2.11
CA ASP A 84 -29.44 -13.45 2.20
C ASP A 84 -28.93 -14.21 0.96
N ALA A 85 -29.24 -15.50 0.83
CA ALA A 85 -28.77 -16.33 -0.28
C ALA A 85 -29.37 -15.91 -1.63
N GLU A 86 -30.54 -15.29 -1.61
CA GLU A 86 -31.24 -14.75 -2.78
C GLU A 86 -30.80 -13.31 -3.12
N GLY A 87 -29.91 -12.71 -2.32
CA GLY A 87 -29.42 -11.34 -2.49
C GLY A 87 -30.34 -10.27 -1.89
N ARG A 88 -31.36 -10.65 -1.12
CA ARG A 88 -32.24 -9.71 -0.41
C ARG A 88 -31.55 -9.24 0.87
N ARG A 89 -31.67 -7.95 1.19
CA ARG A 89 -31.07 -7.37 2.41
C ARG A 89 -31.55 -8.09 3.68
N LEU A 90 -30.64 -8.32 4.62
CA LEU A 90 -30.98 -8.84 5.95
C LEU A 90 -31.76 -7.81 6.76
N SER A 91 -32.51 -8.24 7.77
CA SER A 91 -33.40 -7.38 8.55
C SER A 91 -32.64 -6.26 9.29
N ALA A 92 -31.44 -6.54 9.79
CA ALA A 92 -30.56 -5.53 10.41
C ALA A 92 -30.18 -4.43 9.41
N VAL A 93 -29.99 -4.78 8.14
CA VAL A 93 -29.66 -3.85 7.06
C VAL A 93 -30.88 -3.04 6.64
N ALA A 94 -32.05 -3.69 6.54
CA ALA A 94 -33.31 -3.00 6.29
C ALA A 94 -33.61 -1.93 7.36
N ALA A 95 -33.37 -2.25 8.63
CA ALA A 95 -33.51 -1.31 9.74
C ALA A 95 -32.53 -0.14 9.64
N ALA A 96 -31.25 -0.41 9.31
CA ALA A 96 -30.23 0.63 9.18
C ALA A 96 -30.46 1.59 7.99
N LEU A 97 -31.14 1.12 6.94
CA LEU A 97 -31.48 1.92 5.74
C LEU A 97 -32.90 2.48 5.76
N ALA A 98 -33.62 2.38 6.88
CA ALA A 98 -35.00 2.84 6.97
C ALA A 98 -35.11 4.35 6.64
N GLY A 99 -35.90 4.68 5.62
CA GLY A 99 -36.09 6.05 5.15
C GLY A 99 -34.97 6.62 4.28
N ALA A 100 -33.83 5.92 4.13
CA ALA A 100 -32.76 6.34 3.24
C ALA A 100 -33.15 6.09 1.77
N ARG A 101 -32.81 7.05 0.91
CA ARG A 101 -32.99 6.93 -0.54
C ARG A 101 -31.69 7.30 -1.23
N PHE A 102 -31.27 6.44 -2.15
CA PHE A 102 -30.11 6.67 -3.00
C PHE A 102 -30.55 6.45 -4.44
N GLU A 103 -30.10 7.34 -5.32
CA GLU A 103 -30.25 7.18 -6.76
C GLU A 103 -28.94 6.64 -7.31
N SER A 104 -28.98 5.86 -8.39
CA SER A 104 -27.75 5.45 -9.06
C SER A 104 -26.96 6.67 -9.56
N ALA A 105 -25.64 6.55 -9.64
CA ALA A 105 -24.82 7.62 -10.21
C ALA A 105 -25.23 7.88 -11.68
N PRO A 106 -25.29 9.16 -12.11
CA PRO A 106 -25.55 9.46 -13.51
C PRO A 106 -24.39 8.93 -14.36
N HIS A 107 -24.73 8.32 -15.50
CA HIS A 107 -23.72 7.90 -16.46
C HIS A 107 -23.45 9.07 -17.40
N GLU A 108 -22.42 9.84 -17.08
CA GLU A 108 -21.93 10.95 -17.90
C GLU A 108 -20.61 10.55 -18.56
N GLU A 109 -20.39 11.02 -19.79
CA GLU A 109 -19.04 10.99 -20.37
C GLU A 109 -18.26 12.23 -19.91
N PRO A 110 -16.98 12.08 -19.53
CA PRO A 110 -16.14 13.24 -19.23
C PRO A 110 -16.04 14.17 -20.44
N ALA A 111 -15.95 15.48 -20.19
CA ALA A 111 -15.64 16.43 -21.24
C ALA A 111 -14.24 16.14 -21.83
N HIS A 112 -14.08 16.30 -23.14
CA HIS A 112 -12.76 16.17 -23.77
C HIS A 112 -11.92 17.42 -23.54
N ALA A 113 -10.62 17.24 -23.27
CA ALA A 113 -9.68 18.34 -23.20
C ALA A 113 -9.44 18.93 -24.60
N ASP A 114 -9.32 20.26 -24.68
CA ASP A 114 -8.86 20.91 -25.91
C ASP A 114 -7.34 20.71 -26.11
N ASP A 115 -6.80 21.15 -27.25
CA ASP A 115 -5.39 20.96 -27.61
C ASP A 115 -4.43 21.60 -26.59
N THR A 116 -4.79 22.75 -26.02
CA THR A 116 -3.95 23.48 -25.07
C THR A 116 -3.93 22.77 -23.71
N ALA A 117 -5.10 22.40 -23.21
CA ALA A 117 -5.27 21.66 -21.97
C ALA A 117 -4.63 20.26 -22.07
N THR A 118 -4.70 19.64 -23.25
CA THR A 118 -4.00 18.39 -23.58
C THR A 118 -2.49 18.56 -23.46
N ALA A 119 -1.88 19.53 -24.14
CA ALA A 119 -0.44 19.78 -24.05
C ALA A 119 0.03 20.03 -22.59
N HIS A 120 -0.72 20.83 -21.83
CA HIS A 120 -0.40 21.07 -20.42
C HIS A 120 -0.57 19.83 -19.53
N ALA A 121 -1.51 18.93 -19.84
CA ALA A 121 -1.67 17.67 -19.12
C ALA A 121 -0.47 16.74 -19.37
N ALA A 122 0.06 16.71 -20.60
CA ALA A 122 1.26 15.96 -20.92
C ALA A 122 2.50 16.50 -20.19
N GLU A 123 2.69 17.82 -20.19
CA GLU A 123 3.79 18.48 -19.48
C GLU A 123 3.75 18.21 -17.97
N ARG A 124 2.55 18.26 -17.36
CA ARG A 124 2.36 17.89 -15.95
C ARG A 124 2.73 16.44 -15.70
N ALA A 125 2.21 15.50 -16.49
CA ALA A 125 2.53 14.08 -16.34
C ALA A 125 4.04 13.84 -16.39
N PHE A 126 4.72 14.47 -17.36
CA PHE A 126 6.17 14.37 -17.50
C PHE A 126 6.92 14.91 -16.28
N THR A 127 6.54 16.10 -15.81
CA THR A 127 7.14 16.74 -14.63
C THR A 127 6.90 15.92 -13.36
N SER A 128 5.67 15.42 -13.15
CA SER A 128 5.31 14.59 -12.00
C SER A 128 6.01 13.23 -12.01
N LEU A 129 6.19 12.61 -13.18
CA LEU A 129 6.98 11.37 -13.32
C LEU A 129 8.45 11.58 -12.96
N ALA A 130 9.04 12.69 -13.42
CA ALA A 130 10.42 13.05 -13.10
C ALA A 130 10.59 13.33 -11.59
N ALA A 131 9.70 14.13 -11.01
CA ALA A 131 9.69 14.43 -9.58
C ALA A 131 9.51 13.16 -8.73
N LEU A 132 8.59 12.26 -9.10
CA LEU A 132 8.42 10.98 -8.41
C LEU A 132 9.68 10.11 -8.49
N ALA A 133 10.34 10.05 -9.66
CA ALA A 133 11.59 9.33 -9.81
C ALA A 133 12.69 9.92 -8.91
N ASP A 134 12.81 11.24 -8.83
CA ASP A 134 13.76 11.93 -7.96
C ASP A 134 13.49 11.64 -6.47
N VAL A 135 12.22 11.69 -6.05
CA VAL A 135 11.79 11.32 -4.68
C VAL A 135 12.18 9.88 -4.36
N LEU A 136 11.92 8.93 -5.27
CA LEU A 136 12.25 7.52 -5.08
C LEU A 136 13.77 7.28 -5.03
N ILE A 137 14.55 7.92 -5.92
CA ILE A 137 16.02 7.85 -5.91
C ILE A 137 16.57 8.40 -4.59
N GLY A 138 16.03 9.51 -4.10
CA GLY A 138 16.37 10.07 -2.79
C GLY A 138 16.03 9.11 -1.65
N ALA A 139 14.83 8.52 -1.67
CA ALA A 139 14.35 7.58 -0.66
C ALA A 139 15.15 6.27 -0.61
N LEU A 140 15.72 5.83 -1.74
CA LEU A 140 16.65 4.68 -1.78
C LEU A 140 17.97 4.97 -1.06
N LYS A 141 18.43 6.23 -1.04
CA LYS A 141 19.64 6.65 -0.32
C LYS A 141 19.35 6.89 1.16
N THR A 142 18.26 7.61 1.44
CA THR A 142 17.82 7.98 2.79
C THR A 142 16.30 7.83 2.87
N PRO A 143 15.79 6.78 3.55
CA PRO A 143 14.36 6.57 3.75
C PRO A 143 13.64 7.83 4.25
N LEU A 144 12.49 8.16 3.66
CA LEU A 144 11.73 9.33 4.08
C LEU A 144 11.05 9.05 5.42
N SER A 145 11.12 9.99 6.35
CA SER A 145 10.41 9.88 7.62
C SER A 145 8.89 10.02 7.42
N ARG A 146 8.11 9.31 8.24
CA ARG A 146 6.64 9.29 8.22
C ARG A 146 6.07 9.72 9.56
N VAL A 147 5.12 10.66 9.54
CA VAL A 147 4.39 11.10 10.74
C VAL A 147 3.13 10.26 10.96
N GLY A 148 2.52 10.37 12.15
CA GLY A 148 1.35 9.54 12.52
C GLY A 148 0.17 9.64 11.54
N GLY A 149 -0.02 10.79 10.89
CA GLY A 149 -1.04 10.99 9.85
C GLY A 149 -0.69 10.45 8.46
N GLY A 150 0.45 9.77 8.30
CA GLY A 150 0.91 9.24 7.01
C GLY A 150 1.79 10.18 6.19
N ALA A 151 1.68 11.48 6.42
CA ALA A 151 2.48 12.51 5.78
C ALA A 151 4.00 12.27 5.89
N VAL A 152 4.77 12.80 4.93
CA VAL A 152 6.24 12.85 5.02
C VAL A 152 6.67 13.79 6.16
N GLY A 153 7.76 13.49 6.86
CA GLY A 153 8.26 14.31 7.97
C GLY A 153 8.75 15.70 7.54
N ALA A 154 8.66 16.67 8.44
CA ALA A 154 8.95 18.08 8.14
C ALA A 154 10.40 18.35 7.70
N SER A 155 11.37 17.54 8.14
CA SER A 155 12.76 17.67 7.69
C SER A 155 12.91 17.27 6.24
N ASP A 156 12.34 16.13 5.84
CA ASP A 156 12.39 15.63 4.46
C ASP A 156 11.61 16.54 3.51
N ARG A 157 10.46 17.07 3.93
CA ARG A 157 9.70 18.08 3.16
C ARG A 157 10.55 19.29 2.84
N ARG A 158 11.15 19.90 3.86
CA ARG A 158 11.99 21.10 3.68
C ARG A 158 13.15 20.81 2.76
N ARG A 159 13.82 19.66 2.93
CA ARG A 159 14.93 19.24 2.08
C ARG A 159 14.51 19.09 0.62
N LEU A 160 13.46 18.32 0.33
CA LEU A 160 13.02 18.06 -1.04
C LEU A 160 12.50 19.32 -1.77
N VAL A 161 11.90 20.26 -1.03
CA VAL A 161 11.50 21.57 -1.58
C VAL A 161 12.71 22.46 -1.83
N GLN A 162 13.69 22.50 -0.91
CA GLN A 162 14.94 23.26 -1.07
C GLN A 162 15.82 22.73 -2.20
N GLU A 163 15.77 21.43 -2.45
CA GLU A 163 16.42 20.76 -3.59
C GLU A 163 15.63 20.94 -4.90
N GLU A 164 14.50 21.66 -4.88
CA GLU A 164 13.63 21.90 -6.06
C GLU A 164 13.14 20.60 -6.73
N ILE A 165 13.10 19.48 -6.00
CA ILE A 165 12.55 18.20 -6.48
C ILE A 165 11.02 18.27 -6.57
N VAL A 166 10.41 19.01 -5.65
CA VAL A 166 8.97 19.29 -5.56
C VAL A 166 8.76 20.78 -5.31
N ARG A 167 7.67 21.33 -5.84
CA ARG A 167 7.34 22.76 -5.68
C ARG A 167 6.96 23.09 -4.25
N ASP A 168 6.20 22.21 -3.61
CA ASP A 168 5.72 22.39 -2.26
C ASP A 168 5.47 21.07 -1.53
N ALA A 169 5.10 21.18 -0.25
CA ALA A 169 4.83 20.05 0.61
C ALA A 169 3.57 19.26 0.19
N ALA A 170 2.58 19.89 -0.44
CA ALA A 170 1.35 19.23 -0.85
C ALA A 170 1.59 18.35 -2.08
N GLU A 171 2.36 18.85 -3.05
CA GLU A 171 2.81 18.07 -4.21
C GLU A 171 3.59 16.82 -3.76
N LEU A 172 4.48 16.94 -2.77
CA LEU A 172 5.18 15.78 -2.23
C LEU A 172 4.23 14.72 -1.68
N ASP A 173 3.22 15.12 -0.90
CA ASP A 173 2.24 14.17 -0.35
C ASP A 173 1.43 13.49 -1.44
N ASP A 174 1.01 14.24 -2.46
CA ASP A 174 0.28 13.68 -3.59
C ASP A 174 1.18 12.74 -4.42
N LEU A 175 2.48 13.04 -4.62
CA LEU A 175 3.43 12.14 -5.28
C LEU A 175 3.71 10.86 -4.47
N VAL A 176 3.87 10.98 -3.14
CA VAL A 176 4.02 9.81 -2.25
C VAL A 176 2.77 8.95 -2.29
N ALA A 177 1.58 9.56 -2.25
CA ALA A 177 0.31 8.85 -2.38
C ALA A 177 0.20 8.15 -3.75
N LEU A 178 0.58 8.82 -4.85
CA LEU A 178 0.60 8.25 -6.18
C LEU A 178 1.56 7.05 -6.27
N GLY A 179 2.78 7.20 -5.75
CA GLY A 179 3.77 6.13 -5.68
C GLY A 179 3.31 4.96 -4.82
N GLU A 180 2.60 5.19 -3.71
CA GLU A 180 2.00 4.13 -2.90
C GLU A 180 0.89 3.40 -3.66
N THR A 181 -0.01 4.11 -4.34
CA THR A 181 -1.07 3.49 -5.16
C THR A 181 -0.50 2.65 -6.30
N ALA A 182 0.64 3.04 -6.85
CA ALA A 182 1.35 2.29 -7.88
C ALA A 182 2.28 1.20 -7.34
N GLY A 183 2.37 1.02 -6.02
CA GLY A 183 3.20 0.01 -5.38
C GLY A 183 4.70 0.26 -5.46
N LEU A 184 5.11 1.51 -5.67
CA LEU A 184 6.53 1.91 -5.82
C LEU A 184 7.19 2.18 -4.47
N LEU A 185 6.41 2.52 -3.46
CA LEU A 185 6.87 2.79 -2.10
C LEU A 185 5.77 2.47 -1.09
N TYR A 186 6.15 2.06 0.12
CA TYR A 186 5.21 1.68 1.16
C TYR A 186 5.62 2.25 2.52
N ALA A 187 4.60 2.55 3.34
CA ALA A 187 4.80 2.88 4.74
C ALA A 187 5.19 1.62 5.52
N VAL A 188 6.35 1.66 6.16
CA VAL A 188 6.85 0.63 7.09
C VAL A 188 7.24 1.34 8.38
N GLU A 189 6.51 1.06 9.46
CA GLU A 189 6.65 1.72 10.75
C GLU A 189 6.57 3.27 10.65
N ARG A 190 7.71 3.95 10.83
CA ARG A 190 7.88 5.41 10.83
C ARG A 190 8.62 5.91 9.58
N SER A 191 8.69 5.10 8.54
CA SER A 191 9.40 5.43 7.30
C SER A 191 8.60 5.05 6.06
N TRP A 192 8.83 5.78 4.98
CA TRP A 192 8.48 5.36 3.63
C TRP A 192 9.69 4.68 3.00
N LEU A 193 9.50 3.44 2.59
CA LEU A 193 10.54 2.62 1.95
C LEU A 193 10.14 2.32 0.51
N VAL A 194 11.10 2.43 -0.40
CA VAL A 194 10.94 2.07 -1.81
C VAL A 194 10.82 0.54 -1.93
N THR A 195 9.96 0.07 -2.82
CA THR A 195 9.80 -1.37 -3.12
C THR A 195 10.80 -1.82 -4.16
N ASP A 196 10.93 -3.13 -4.38
CA ASP A 196 11.67 -3.66 -5.54
C ASP A 196 11.08 -3.14 -6.86
N ALA A 197 9.75 -3.14 -6.98
CA ALA A 197 9.06 -2.54 -8.13
C ALA A 197 9.41 -1.05 -8.33
N GLY A 198 9.47 -0.27 -7.26
CA GLY A 198 9.91 1.14 -7.30
C GLY A 198 11.35 1.31 -7.77
N ARG A 199 12.26 0.45 -7.29
CA ARG A 199 13.68 0.46 -7.70
C ARG A 199 13.86 0.09 -9.17
N GLU A 200 13.06 -0.81 -9.70
CA GLU A 200 13.06 -1.12 -11.13
C GLU A 200 12.42 0.01 -11.95
N TRP A 201 11.31 0.56 -11.47
CA TRP A 201 10.53 1.59 -12.14
C TRP A 201 11.38 2.83 -12.47
N ILE A 202 12.25 3.26 -11.55
CA ILE A 202 13.16 4.40 -11.80
C ILE A 202 14.18 4.15 -12.91
N ARG A 203 14.37 2.94 -13.43
CA ARG A 203 15.28 2.68 -14.56
C ARG A 203 14.55 2.53 -15.90
N ARG A 204 13.21 2.42 -15.88
CA ARG A 204 12.40 2.19 -17.08
C ARG A 204 12.22 3.48 -17.89
N PRO A 205 12.07 3.40 -19.23
CA PRO A 205 11.71 4.53 -20.07
C PRO A 205 10.41 5.21 -19.62
N THR A 206 10.24 6.50 -19.93
CA THR A 206 9.11 7.34 -19.51
C THR A 206 7.76 6.74 -19.86
N ARG A 207 7.60 6.18 -21.07
CA ARG A 207 6.39 5.47 -21.50
C ARG A 207 6.03 4.32 -20.56
N SER A 208 7.00 3.45 -20.26
CA SER A 208 6.80 2.31 -19.38
C SER A 208 6.52 2.74 -17.94
N ARG A 209 7.20 3.79 -17.45
CA ARG A 209 6.95 4.37 -16.12
C ARG A 209 5.50 4.84 -16.01
N TRP A 210 5.03 5.61 -16.99
CA TRP A 210 3.66 6.11 -17.01
C TRP A 210 2.63 4.99 -17.07
N THR A 211 2.80 4.01 -17.96
CA THR A 211 1.88 2.86 -18.04
C THR A 211 1.75 2.11 -16.72
N LEU A 212 2.87 1.83 -16.04
CA LEU A 212 2.86 1.14 -14.74
C LEU A 212 2.20 1.98 -13.65
N LEU A 213 2.46 3.29 -13.64
CA LEU A 213 1.85 4.23 -12.71
C LEU A 213 0.32 4.27 -12.87
N VAL A 214 -0.16 4.43 -14.11
CA VAL A 214 -1.60 4.47 -14.42
C VAL A 214 -2.28 3.14 -14.11
N ARG A 215 -1.66 2.01 -14.43
CA ARG A 215 -2.19 0.68 -14.09
C ARG A 215 -2.34 0.52 -12.59
N GLY A 216 -1.30 0.86 -11.83
CA GLY A 216 -1.31 0.75 -10.37
C GLY A 216 -2.36 1.67 -9.74
N TRP A 217 -2.40 2.94 -10.14
CA TRP A 217 -3.40 3.91 -9.73
C TRP A 217 -4.83 3.41 -10.02
N ARG A 218 -5.12 2.96 -11.25
CA ARG A 218 -6.43 2.43 -11.65
C ARG A 218 -6.82 1.20 -10.82
N ASN A 219 -5.87 0.31 -10.58
CA ASN A 219 -6.12 -0.90 -9.80
C ASN A 219 -6.43 -0.59 -8.34
N ALA A 220 -5.87 0.50 -7.80
CA ALA A 220 -6.10 0.97 -6.44
C ALA A 220 -7.39 1.78 -6.28
N LEU A 221 -8.07 2.16 -7.37
CA LEU A 221 -9.31 2.93 -7.30
C LEU A 221 -10.38 2.23 -6.45
N PRO A 222 -11.11 2.96 -5.58
CA PRO A 222 -12.22 2.42 -4.83
C PRO A 222 -13.34 1.89 -5.74
N ALA A 223 -13.97 0.77 -5.37
CA ALA A 223 -14.96 0.10 -6.21
C ALA A 223 -16.10 1.03 -6.70
N GLY A 224 -16.51 2.01 -5.89
CA GLY A 224 -17.61 2.92 -6.23
C GLY A 224 -17.28 3.96 -7.29
N VAL A 225 -16.01 4.12 -7.66
CA VAL A 225 -15.60 4.95 -8.80
C VAL A 225 -15.18 4.12 -10.02
N ARG A 226 -15.19 2.79 -9.92
CA ARG A 226 -14.78 1.89 -11.00
C ARG A 226 -15.96 1.51 -11.89
N THR A 227 -15.68 1.28 -13.17
CA THR A 227 -16.64 0.63 -14.07
C THR A 227 -16.48 -0.90 -14.01
N PRO A 228 -17.51 -1.68 -14.39
CA PRO A 228 -17.40 -3.14 -14.50
C PRO A 228 -16.29 -3.61 -15.45
N GLU A 229 -15.96 -2.83 -16.46
CA GLU A 229 -14.91 -3.10 -17.45
C GLU A 229 -13.50 -2.89 -16.89
N GLY A 230 -13.38 -2.46 -15.63
CA GLY A 230 -12.10 -2.26 -14.93
C GLY A 230 -11.55 -0.84 -15.01
N GLY A 231 -12.28 0.08 -15.65
CA GLY A 231 -12.00 1.50 -15.76
C GLY A 231 -12.59 2.35 -14.64
N TRP A 232 -12.99 3.60 -14.94
CA TRP A 232 -13.62 4.50 -13.96
C TRP A 232 -14.75 5.35 -14.53
N ILE A 233 -15.70 5.71 -13.65
CA ILE A 233 -16.85 6.57 -13.97
C ILE A 233 -16.42 8.03 -14.14
N ALA A 234 -17.30 8.89 -14.66
CA ALA A 234 -17.02 10.32 -14.79
C ALA A 234 -16.51 10.95 -13.47
N PRO A 235 -15.43 11.76 -13.52
CA PRO A 235 -14.90 12.45 -12.34
C PRO A 235 -15.93 13.31 -11.59
N SER A 236 -16.92 13.86 -12.30
CA SER A 236 -18.04 14.61 -11.72
C SER A 236 -18.84 13.80 -10.69
N SER A 237 -18.88 12.47 -10.85
CA SER A 237 -19.61 11.56 -9.96
C SER A 237 -18.78 11.05 -8.78
N TRP A 238 -17.46 11.30 -8.77
CA TRP A 238 -16.58 10.79 -7.71
C TRP A 238 -16.94 11.30 -6.32
N PRO A 239 -17.22 12.61 -6.08
CA PRO A 239 -17.51 13.11 -4.73
C PRO A 239 -18.73 12.47 -4.05
N VAL A 240 -19.64 11.89 -4.85
CA VAL A 240 -20.89 11.30 -4.37
C VAL A 240 -20.90 9.77 -4.40
N ALA A 241 -19.78 9.14 -4.77
CA ALA A 241 -19.69 7.69 -4.94
C ALA A 241 -19.91 6.90 -3.63
N TYR A 242 -19.63 7.48 -2.47
CA TYR A 242 -19.86 6.87 -1.15
C TYR A 242 -20.66 7.83 -0.25
N PRO A 243 -21.99 7.90 -0.42
CA PRO A 243 -22.83 8.95 0.21
C PRO A 243 -22.93 8.84 1.74
N LEU A 244 -22.60 7.69 2.31
CA LEU A 244 -22.66 7.47 3.76
C LEU A 244 -21.30 7.68 4.46
N ASP A 245 -20.21 7.89 3.72
CA ASP A 245 -18.90 8.16 4.31
C ASP A 245 -18.61 9.68 4.34
N PRO A 246 -18.60 10.31 5.51
CA PRO A 246 -18.38 11.76 5.62
C PRO A 246 -16.97 12.19 5.22
N ALA A 247 -15.98 11.29 5.25
CA ALA A 247 -14.61 11.59 4.84
C ALA A 247 -14.37 11.33 3.34
N TRP A 248 -15.37 10.81 2.62
CA TRP A 248 -15.21 10.47 1.22
C TRP A 248 -14.94 11.64 0.28
N PRO A 249 -15.60 12.82 0.41
CA PRO A 249 -15.34 13.95 -0.51
C PRO A 249 -13.86 14.37 -0.56
N ASP A 250 -13.17 14.37 0.59
CA ASP A 250 -11.73 14.66 0.66
C ASP A 250 -10.91 13.57 -0.04
N ARG A 251 -11.28 12.29 0.12
CA ARG A 251 -10.63 11.18 -0.59
C ARG A 251 -10.86 11.23 -2.10
N ALA A 252 -12.08 11.55 -2.53
CA ALA A 252 -12.41 11.73 -3.95
C ALA A 252 -11.59 12.88 -4.56
N THR A 253 -11.42 13.98 -3.82
CA THR A 253 -10.56 15.10 -4.22
C THR A 253 -9.11 14.67 -4.36
N LEU A 254 -8.57 13.90 -3.40
CA LEU A 254 -7.22 13.32 -3.51
C LEU A 254 -7.09 12.48 -4.79
N TRP A 255 -8.01 11.53 -5.03
CA TRP A 255 -7.98 10.72 -6.26
C TRP A 255 -8.00 11.58 -7.53
N GLY A 256 -8.79 12.66 -7.54
CA GLY A 256 -8.82 13.63 -8.63
C GLY A 256 -7.46 14.29 -8.85
N ARG A 257 -6.81 14.77 -7.78
CA ARG A 257 -5.46 15.35 -7.88
C ARG A 257 -4.43 14.33 -8.39
N LEU A 258 -4.49 13.07 -7.95
CA LEU A 258 -3.61 12.01 -8.44
C LEU A 258 -3.80 11.74 -9.94
N ALA A 259 -5.05 11.76 -10.42
CA ALA A 259 -5.36 11.65 -11.85
C ALA A 259 -4.80 12.83 -12.65
N VAL A 260 -4.89 14.06 -12.10
CA VAL A 260 -4.32 15.26 -12.71
C VAL A 260 -2.79 15.21 -12.78
N LEU A 261 -2.12 14.79 -11.70
CA LEU A 261 -0.65 14.60 -11.69
C LEU A 261 -0.21 13.53 -12.69
N SER A 262 -1.02 12.49 -12.89
CA SER A 262 -0.75 11.44 -13.87
C SER A 262 -1.08 11.86 -15.31
N GLY A 263 -1.63 13.06 -15.53
CA GLY A 263 -2.11 13.53 -16.84
C GLY A 263 -3.32 12.78 -17.38
N LEU A 264 -4.09 12.11 -16.52
CA LEU A 264 -5.34 11.43 -16.91
C LEU A 264 -6.53 12.38 -16.94
N LEU A 265 -6.45 13.50 -16.22
CA LEU A 265 -7.44 14.56 -16.18
C LEU A 265 -6.77 15.94 -16.21
N THR A 266 -7.46 16.96 -16.72
CA THR A 266 -7.09 18.35 -16.48
C THR A 266 -7.61 18.80 -15.11
N PRO A 267 -7.07 19.90 -14.52
CA PRO A 267 -7.59 20.45 -13.26
C PRO A 267 -9.11 20.76 -13.30
N GLU A 268 -9.65 21.07 -14.48
CA GLU A 268 -11.06 21.33 -14.73
C GLU A 268 -11.89 20.04 -14.91
N GLY A 269 -11.24 18.87 -14.89
CA GLY A 269 -11.89 17.56 -15.00
C GLY A 269 -12.08 17.06 -16.44
N ALA A 270 -11.47 17.71 -17.43
CA ALA A 270 -11.51 17.25 -18.81
C ALA A 270 -10.53 16.09 -19.06
N GLU A 271 -10.84 15.22 -20.02
CA GLU A 271 -10.11 14.01 -20.35
C GLU A 271 -9.23 14.23 -21.61
N PRO A 272 -7.89 14.12 -21.50
CA PRO A 272 -7.00 14.03 -22.65
C PRO A 272 -7.21 12.72 -23.45
N PRO A 273 -6.92 12.70 -24.76
CA PRO A 273 -7.25 11.56 -25.63
C PRO A 273 -6.61 10.23 -25.20
N TRP A 274 -5.38 10.25 -24.67
CA TRP A 274 -4.67 9.04 -24.21
C TRP A 274 -5.24 8.42 -22.93
N ALA A 275 -6.05 9.16 -22.17
CA ALA A 275 -6.64 8.67 -20.92
C ALA A 275 -7.88 7.78 -21.18
N ALA A 276 -8.58 8.03 -22.28
CA ALA A 276 -9.85 7.37 -22.60
C ALA A 276 -9.77 5.83 -22.71
N PRO A 277 -8.71 5.22 -23.30
CA PRO A 277 -8.55 3.77 -23.28
C PRO A 277 -8.48 3.19 -21.86
N ALA A 278 -7.67 3.80 -20.98
CA ALA A 278 -7.54 3.37 -19.59
C ALA A 278 -8.85 3.57 -18.81
N ARG A 279 -9.58 4.67 -19.04
CA ARG A 279 -10.89 4.95 -18.45
C ARG A 279 -11.93 3.90 -18.82
N ARG A 280 -11.89 3.36 -20.03
CA ARG A 280 -12.78 2.28 -20.49
C ARG A 280 -12.31 0.89 -20.07
N GLY A 281 -11.26 0.78 -19.26
CA GLY A 281 -10.71 -0.50 -18.79
C GLY A 281 -9.65 -1.12 -19.71
N GLY A 282 -9.36 -0.51 -20.87
CA GLY A 282 -8.32 -0.93 -21.79
C GLY A 282 -6.90 -0.59 -21.32
N GLU A 283 -5.89 -0.86 -22.14
CA GLU A 283 -4.51 -0.50 -21.82
C GLU A 283 -4.27 1.01 -21.89
N PRO A 284 -3.45 1.60 -20.99
CA PRO A 284 -3.08 3.01 -21.08
C PRO A 284 -2.34 3.32 -22.39
N ASP A 285 -2.77 4.36 -23.09
CA ASP A 285 -2.17 4.79 -24.37
C ASP A 285 -0.93 5.66 -24.15
N ALA A 286 0.20 5.00 -23.86
CA ALA A 286 1.45 5.71 -23.62
C ALA A 286 2.02 6.37 -24.88
N GLU A 287 1.66 5.89 -26.08
CA GLU A 287 2.10 6.49 -27.35
C GLU A 287 1.37 7.81 -27.60
N GLY A 288 0.07 7.86 -27.34
CA GLY A 288 -0.72 9.08 -27.40
C GLY A 288 -0.19 10.17 -26.47
N LEU A 289 0.23 9.81 -25.25
CA LEU A 289 0.93 10.74 -24.35
C LEU A 289 2.31 11.13 -24.90
N ALA A 290 3.13 10.16 -25.31
CA ALA A 290 4.51 10.38 -25.73
C ALA A 290 4.64 11.31 -26.95
N ALA A 291 3.60 11.41 -27.79
CA ALA A 291 3.55 12.36 -28.89
C ALA A 291 3.67 13.84 -28.46
N PHE A 292 3.36 14.15 -27.19
CA PHE A 292 3.46 15.48 -26.59
C PHE A 292 4.71 15.69 -25.73
N LEU A 293 5.57 14.67 -25.61
CA LEU A 293 6.72 14.70 -24.72
C LEU A 293 8.03 14.92 -25.49
N PRO A 294 9.03 15.58 -24.88
CA PRO A 294 10.38 15.59 -25.44
C PRO A 294 10.95 14.16 -25.49
N GLY A 295 11.68 13.85 -26.56
CA GLY A 295 12.36 12.56 -26.70
C GLY A 295 13.47 12.37 -25.67
N GLU A 296 13.64 11.15 -25.19
CA GLU A 296 14.77 10.78 -24.33
C GLU A 296 16.08 10.78 -25.14
N VAL A 297 17.14 11.33 -24.56
CA VAL A 297 18.48 11.32 -25.14
C VAL A 297 19.35 10.28 -24.45
N ASP A 298 20.34 9.74 -25.15
CA ASP A 298 21.29 8.74 -24.66
C ASP A 298 22.72 9.28 -24.55
N ARG A 299 22.90 10.59 -24.73
CA ARG A 299 24.21 11.24 -24.80
C ARG A 299 24.26 12.54 -24.01
N VAL A 300 25.43 12.85 -23.46
CA VAL A 300 25.69 14.07 -22.68
C VAL A 300 26.96 14.77 -23.17
N PHE A 301 27.08 16.06 -22.86
CA PHE A 301 28.33 16.81 -23.01
C PHE A 301 29.11 16.78 -21.71
N LEU A 302 30.33 16.24 -21.73
CA LEU A 302 31.26 16.31 -20.59
C LEU A 302 32.18 17.53 -20.76
N GLN A 303 32.24 18.37 -19.73
CA GLN A 303 32.95 19.64 -19.75
C GLN A 303 34.18 19.64 -18.84
N ASN A 304 35.13 20.54 -19.11
CA ASN A 304 36.39 20.64 -18.35
C ASN A 304 36.21 21.13 -16.91
N ASP A 305 35.05 21.70 -16.56
CA ASP A 305 34.69 22.17 -15.22
C ASP A 305 34.03 21.07 -14.36
N LEU A 306 34.22 19.80 -14.75
CA LEU A 306 33.69 18.60 -14.09
C LEU A 306 32.15 18.54 -14.11
N THR A 307 31.51 19.11 -15.12
CA THR A 307 30.08 18.97 -15.33
C THR A 307 29.74 18.06 -16.51
N ALA A 308 28.59 17.39 -16.41
CA ALA A 308 27.91 16.74 -17.51
C ALA A 308 26.60 17.49 -17.79
N ILE A 309 26.36 17.85 -19.05
CA ILE A 309 25.12 18.51 -19.48
C ILE A 309 24.35 17.57 -20.40
N SER A 310 23.12 17.23 -20.02
CA SER A 310 22.19 16.53 -20.90
C SER A 310 21.37 17.54 -21.70
N PRO A 311 21.36 17.49 -23.05
CA PRO A 311 20.62 18.44 -23.90
C PRO A 311 19.09 18.25 -23.84
N GLY A 312 18.64 17.14 -23.27
CA GLY A 312 17.23 16.85 -23.00
C GLY A 312 17.11 15.85 -21.85
N PRO A 313 15.91 15.26 -21.66
CA PRO A 313 15.70 14.23 -20.66
C PRO A 313 16.59 13.01 -20.95
N LEU A 314 17.54 12.74 -20.07
CA LEU A 314 18.44 11.60 -20.22
C LEU A 314 17.65 10.30 -20.03
N ALA A 315 17.96 9.28 -20.83
CA ALA A 315 17.35 7.96 -20.70
C ALA A 315 17.44 7.48 -19.23
N PRO A 316 16.31 7.10 -18.61
CA PRO A 316 16.20 6.76 -17.19
C PRO A 316 17.30 5.87 -16.60
N GLU A 317 17.69 4.82 -17.31
CA GLU A 317 18.75 3.91 -16.84
C GLU A 317 20.11 4.59 -16.76
N LEU A 318 20.44 5.43 -17.75
CA LEU A 318 21.66 6.21 -17.81
C LEU A 318 21.66 7.29 -16.72
N ASP A 319 20.52 7.95 -16.50
CA ASP A 319 20.35 8.94 -15.43
C ASP A 319 20.57 8.34 -14.04
N VAL A 320 19.91 7.22 -13.73
CA VAL A 320 20.07 6.53 -12.43
C VAL A 320 21.53 6.16 -12.20
N ARG A 321 22.23 5.66 -13.23
CA ARG A 321 23.65 5.32 -13.11
C ARG A 321 24.52 6.57 -12.98
N LEU A 322 24.30 7.62 -13.76
CA LEU A 322 25.08 8.85 -13.68
C LEU A 322 24.96 9.51 -12.29
N ARG A 323 23.81 9.42 -11.63
CA ARG A 323 23.56 9.94 -10.27
C ARG A 323 24.20 9.12 -9.13
N THR A 324 24.77 7.95 -9.41
CA THR A 324 25.60 7.25 -8.42
C THR A 324 26.98 7.90 -8.31
N MET A 325 27.45 8.53 -9.38
CA MET A 325 28.80 9.12 -9.51
C MET A 325 28.81 10.66 -9.62
N THR A 326 27.64 11.29 -9.60
CA THR A 326 27.48 12.75 -9.67
C THR A 326 26.48 13.29 -8.64
N SER A 327 26.57 14.58 -8.36
CA SER A 327 25.50 15.36 -7.75
C SER A 327 24.75 16.11 -8.84
N ARG A 328 23.42 16.03 -8.87
CA ARG A 328 22.59 16.79 -9.82
C ARG A 328 22.43 18.22 -9.32
N GLU A 329 22.70 19.20 -10.17
CA GLU A 329 22.61 20.64 -9.83
C GLU A 329 21.32 21.30 -10.33
N SER A 330 20.73 20.79 -11.41
CA SER A 330 19.50 21.32 -12.00
C SER A 330 18.48 20.22 -12.28
N HIS A 331 17.23 20.50 -11.90
CA HIS A 331 16.07 19.63 -12.10
C HIS A 331 15.27 19.96 -13.38
N ALA A 332 15.73 20.92 -14.20
CA ALA A 332 15.06 21.35 -15.42
C ALA A 332 15.18 20.34 -16.60
N GLN A 333 14.51 20.65 -17.72
CA GLN A 333 14.54 19.83 -18.95
C GLN A 333 15.97 19.57 -19.47
N ALA A 334 16.88 20.54 -19.30
CA ALA A 334 18.31 20.33 -19.41
C ALA A 334 18.89 20.08 -18.00
N SER A 335 19.37 18.86 -17.78
CA SER A 335 19.92 18.45 -16.48
C SER A 335 21.44 18.59 -16.48
N THR A 336 21.96 19.24 -15.44
CA THR A 336 23.39 19.40 -15.19
C THR A 336 23.79 18.53 -14.00
N TYR A 337 24.86 17.76 -14.18
CA TYR A 337 25.43 16.88 -13.17
C TYR A 337 26.86 17.33 -12.89
N ARG A 338 27.27 17.37 -11.62
CA ARG A 338 28.64 17.70 -11.23
C ARG A 338 29.34 16.46 -10.68
N PHE A 339 30.54 16.22 -11.19
CA PHE A 339 31.47 15.26 -10.62
C PHE A 339 32.27 15.94 -9.52
N THR A 340 32.45 15.22 -8.41
CA THR A 340 33.34 15.62 -7.32
C THR A 340 34.15 14.42 -6.87
N GLU A 341 35.26 14.67 -6.16
CA GLU A 341 36.05 13.59 -5.56
C GLU A 341 35.21 12.72 -4.64
N THR A 342 34.29 13.34 -3.88
CA THR A 342 33.36 12.63 -2.98
C THR A 342 32.40 11.72 -3.75
N THR A 343 31.78 12.20 -4.84
CA THR A 343 30.80 11.40 -5.58
C THR A 343 31.44 10.23 -6.31
N LEU A 344 32.63 10.40 -6.89
CA LEU A 344 33.37 9.31 -7.51
C LEU A 344 33.87 8.30 -6.47
N SER A 345 34.45 8.76 -5.36
CA SER A 345 34.93 7.85 -4.30
C SER A 345 33.77 7.05 -3.69
N SER A 346 32.61 7.66 -3.53
CA SER A 346 31.39 6.97 -3.05
C SER A 346 30.90 5.93 -4.06
N ALA A 347 30.92 6.24 -5.36
CA ALA A 347 30.52 5.29 -6.41
C ALA A 347 31.45 4.07 -6.43
N ILE A 348 32.77 4.29 -6.34
CA ILE A 348 33.75 3.19 -6.32
C ILE A 348 33.60 2.35 -5.05
N SER A 349 33.45 2.99 -3.88
CA SER A 349 33.20 2.27 -2.62
C SER A 349 31.92 1.43 -2.68
N ALA A 350 30.88 1.94 -3.36
CA ALA A 350 29.62 1.21 -3.60
C ALA A 350 29.72 0.08 -4.64
N GLY A 351 30.90 -0.16 -5.23
CA GLY A 351 31.20 -1.30 -6.10
C GLY A 351 31.40 -0.98 -7.59
N GLU A 352 31.38 0.29 -8.01
CA GLU A 352 31.80 0.65 -9.37
C GLU A 352 33.33 0.54 -9.49
N THR A 353 33.84 0.21 -10.68
CA THR A 353 35.29 0.22 -10.95
C THR A 353 35.67 1.48 -11.74
N ALA A 354 36.90 1.96 -11.59
CA ALA A 354 37.36 3.10 -12.38
C ALA A 354 37.28 2.84 -13.89
N GLU A 355 37.65 1.63 -14.34
CA GLU A 355 37.48 1.20 -15.74
C GLU A 355 36.00 1.18 -16.16
N GLY A 356 35.11 0.67 -15.30
CA GLY A 356 33.67 0.64 -15.54
C GLY A 356 33.06 2.04 -15.69
N ILE A 357 33.49 2.98 -14.84
CA ILE A 357 33.09 4.39 -14.93
C ILE A 357 33.64 5.01 -16.23
N ARG A 358 34.91 4.78 -16.60
CA ARG A 358 35.49 5.26 -17.87
C ARG A 358 34.69 4.74 -19.06
N SER A 359 34.46 3.43 -19.12
CA SER A 359 33.70 2.79 -20.19
C SER A 359 32.29 3.40 -20.34
N PHE A 360 31.59 3.58 -19.21
CA PHE A 360 30.29 4.22 -19.18
C PHE A 360 30.32 5.67 -19.69
N LEU A 361 31.23 6.48 -19.16
CA LEU A 361 31.34 7.90 -19.55
C LEU A 361 31.79 8.08 -21.00
N SER A 362 32.68 7.21 -21.51
CA SER A 362 33.06 7.19 -22.92
C SER A 362 31.88 6.82 -23.82
N GLY A 363 31.05 5.86 -23.41
CA GLY A 363 29.82 5.50 -24.12
C GLY A 363 28.75 6.59 -24.07
N LEU A 364 28.71 7.38 -23.00
CA LEU A 364 27.71 8.43 -22.80
C LEU A 364 28.11 9.78 -23.43
N SER A 365 29.40 10.09 -23.50
CA SER A 365 29.89 11.41 -23.89
C SER A 365 29.85 11.66 -25.41
N LEU A 366 29.45 12.88 -25.80
CA LEU A 366 29.63 13.43 -27.15
C LEU A 366 31.00 14.06 -27.38
N THR A 367 31.66 14.47 -26.29
CA THR A 367 32.90 15.27 -26.33
C THR A 367 34.14 14.47 -25.92
N GLY A 368 33.97 13.19 -25.53
CA GLY A 368 35.00 12.39 -24.86
C GLY A 368 35.08 12.70 -23.36
N ILE A 369 35.99 12.05 -22.64
CA ILE A 369 36.23 12.29 -21.22
C ILE A 369 37.29 13.40 -21.09
N PRO A 370 36.96 14.54 -20.43
CA PRO A 370 37.93 15.60 -20.18
C PRO A 370 39.07 15.13 -19.28
N GLN A 371 40.30 15.59 -19.56
CA GLN A 371 41.48 15.23 -18.76
C GLN A 371 41.33 15.51 -17.25
N PRO A 372 40.71 16.62 -16.79
CA PRO A 372 40.49 16.84 -15.36
C PRO A 372 39.63 15.76 -14.70
N LEU A 373 38.58 15.30 -15.39
CA LEU A 373 37.71 14.23 -14.89
C LEU A 373 38.45 12.90 -14.87
N ASP A 374 39.24 12.61 -15.91
CA ASP A 374 40.02 11.39 -16.01
C ASP A 374 41.07 11.27 -14.89
N TYR A 375 41.75 12.37 -14.57
CA TYR A 375 42.68 12.47 -13.45
C TYR A 375 41.98 12.27 -12.10
N LEU A 376 40.83 12.92 -11.91
CA LEU A 376 40.07 12.83 -10.66
C LEU A 376 39.58 11.38 -10.42
N LEU A 377 39.23 10.66 -11.48
CA LEU A 377 38.89 9.24 -11.41
C LEU A 377 40.10 8.36 -11.07
N SER A 378 41.27 8.57 -11.69
CA SER A 378 42.51 7.85 -11.33
C SER A 378 42.85 8.05 -9.85
N ARG A 379 42.72 9.28 -9.35
CA ARG A 379 42.99 9.59 -7.94
C ARG A 379 42.01 8.90 -6.98
N ALA A 380 40.73 8.84 -7.34
CA ALA A 380 39.72 8.15 -6.55
C ALA A 380 39.99 6.64 -6.49
N ASP A 381 40.45 6.05 -7.60
CA ASP A 381 40.84 4.64 -7.69
C ASP A 381 42.10 4.32 -6.86
N GLU A 382 43.14 5.15 -6.95
CA GLU A 382 44.36 5.00 -6.14
C GLU A 382 44.08 5.07 -4.63
N ARG A 383 43.10 5.88 -4.23
CA ARG A 383 42.66 6.00 -2.83
C ARG A 383 41.73 4.88 -2.40
N HIS A 384 41.10 4.18 -3.33
CA HIS A 384 40.14 3.13 -3.04
C HIS A 384 40.82 1.95 -2.34
N GLY A 385 40.21 1.46 -1.25
CA GLY A 385 40.76 0.36 -0.45
C GLY A 385 41.96 0.74 0.41
N LEU A 386 42.23 2.04 0.59
CA LEU A 386 43.14 2.54 1.63
C LEU A 386 42.61 2.18 3.01
N VAL A 387 41.30 2.33 3.25
CA VAL A 387 40.64 1.86 4.47
C VAL A 387 39.85 0.61 4.17
N ARG A 388 40.01 -0.43 5.00
CA ARG A 388 39.37 -1.73 4.82
C ARG A 388 38.65 -2.12 6.09
N VAL A 389 37.43 -2.62 5.96
CA VAL A 389 36.61 -3.08 7.09
C VAL A 389 36.34 -4.57 6.91
N SER A 390 36.71 -5.37 7.90
CA SER A 390 36.55 -6.83 7.90
C SER A 390 35.94 -7.30 9.21
N ILE A 391 35.49 -8.56 9.25
CA ILE A 391 34.99 -9.18 10.48
C ILE A 391 36.06 -10.14 10.98
N GLU A 392 36.41 -10.03 12.25
CA GLU A 392 37.28 -10.98 12.92
C GLU A 392 36.53 -12.30 13.18
N PRO A 393 36.98 -13.44 12.63
CA PRO A 393 36.21 -14.69 12.71
C PRO A 393 36.00 -15.22 14.14
N GLU A 394 36.96 -15.00 15.04
CA GLU A 394 36.93 -15.55 16.40
C GLU A 394 36.02 -14.76 17.34
N SER A 395 36.03 -13.43 17.23
CA SER A 395 35.30 -12.54 18.14
C SER A 395 34.01 -11.98 17.55
N GLY A 396 33.86 -12.03 16.22
CA GLY A 396 32.77 -11.38 15.48
C GLY A 396 32.85 -9.85 15.47
N HIS A 397 33.94 -9.26 16.00
CA HIS A 397 34.13 -7.81 15.98
C HIS A 397 34.53 -7.30 14.60
N THR A 398 34.23 -6.04 14.36
CA THR A 398 34.63 -5.35 13.14
C THR A 398 36.04 -4.77 13.31
N ILE A 399 36.92 -5.04 12.35
CA ILE A 399 38.28 -4.50 12.27
C ILE A 399 38.35 -3.48 11.13
N VAL A 400 38.88 -2.29 11.43
CA VAL A 400 39.26 -1.27 10.44
C VAL A 400 40.79 -1.31 10.29
N SER A 401 41.25 -1.55 9.06
CA SER A 401 42.67 -1.61 8.70
C SER A 401 43.00 -0.64 7.58
N SER A 402 44.25 -0.19 7.52
CA SER A 402 44.76 0.66 6.44
C SER A 402 46.23 0.36 6.21
N ARG A 403 46.70 0.57 4.97
CA ARG A 403 48.13 0.58 4.66
C ARG A 403 48.81 1.87 5.10
N ASP A 404 48.03 2.92 5.33
CA ASP A 404 48.45 4.19 5.89
C ASP A 404 48.11 4.25 7.40
N HIS A 405 49.14 4.18 8.24
CA HIS A 405 48.99 4.21 9.70
C HIS A 405 48.49 5.56 10.22
N GLN A 406 48.85 6.67 9.57
CA GLN A 406 48.36 7.99 9.97
C GLN A 406 46.85 8.10 9.77
N LEU A 407 46.32 7.43 8.75
CA LEU A 407 44.88 7.38 8.51
C LEU A 407 44.15 6.62 9.62
N ILE A 408 44.74 5.54 10.16
CA ILE A 408 44.18 4.81 11.31
C ILE A 408 44.20 5.66 12.57
N GLU A 409 45.29 6.37 12.84
CA GLU A 409 45.36 7.32 13.94
C GLU A 409 44.28 8.41 13.82
N THR A 410 44.09 8.94 12.60
CA THR A 410 43.07 9.96 12.31
C THR A 410 41.66 9.43 12.55
N ILE A 411 41.33 8.26 12.00
CA ILE A 411 40.01 7.62 12.18
C ILE A 411 39.73 7.35 13.66
N GLY A 412 40.74 6.89 14.41
CA GLY A 412 40.60 6.54 15.82
C GLY A 412 40.28 7.72 16.74
N VAL A 413 40.58 8.95 16.32
CA VAL A 413 40.30 10.18 17.08
C VAL A 413 39.19 11.04 16.47
N ASP A 414 38.59 10.62 15.35
CA ASP A 414 37.56 11.38 14.65
C ASP A 414 36.26 11.45 15.49
N GLN A 415 35.84 12.68 15.80
CA GLN A 415 34.64 12.91 16.61
C GLN A 415 33.36 12.43 15.91
N ALA A 416 33.31 12.43 14.57
CA ALA A 416 32.17 11.95 13.81
C ALA A 416 31.96 10.43 13.99
N LEU A 417 33.04 9.69 14.29
CA LEU A 417 33.03 8.24 14.41
C LEU A 417 32.95 7.75 15.86
N ARG A 418 32.85 8.67 16.83
CA ARG A 418 32.87 8.34 18.27
C ARG A 418 31.76 7.36 18.69
N ALA A 419 30.59 7.44 18.04
CA ALA A 419 29.47 6.54 18.29
C ALA A 419 29.78 5.06 17.96
N LEU A 420 30.77 4.80 17.09
CA LEU A 420 31.21 3.46 16.77
C LEU A 420 32.03 2.82 17.89
N GLY A 421 32.54 3.59 18.86
CA GLY A 421 33.37 3.03 19.95
C GLY A 421 34.61 2.31 19.43
N LEU A 422 35.31 2.89 18.46
CA LEU A 422 36.55 2.36 17.90
C LEU A 422 37.65 2.38 18.99
N VAL A 423 38.36 1.26 19.13
CA VAL A 423 39.47 1.10 20.06
C VAL A 423 40.71 0.67 19.29
N PHE A 424 41.86 1.25 19.62
CA PHE A 424 43.14 0.85 19.02
C PHE A 424 43.54 -0.55 19.47
N GLU A 425 43.93 -1.38 18.50
CA GLU A 425 44.55 -2.68 18.70
C GLU A 425 45.81 -2.76 17.83
N GLY A 426 46.93 -2.30 18.38
CA GLY A 426 48.16 -2.12 17.62
C GLY A 426 47.99 -1.08 16.49
N ALA A 427 48.19 -1.52 15.25
CA ALA A 427 48.10 -0.69 14.04
C ALA A 427 46.70 -0.67 13.39
N LEU A 428 45.67 -1.15 14.10
CA LEU A 428 44.31 -1.35 13.62
C LEU A 428 43.31 -0.72 14.61
N LEU A 429 42.07 -0.53 14.16
CA LEU A 429 40.95 -0.20 15.05
C LEU A 429 39.95 -1.34 15.10
N ARG A 430 39.36 -1.54 16.27
CA ARG A 430 38.36 -2.58 16.51
C ARG A 430 37.11 -2.01 17.15
N THR A 431 35.96 -2.58 16.82
CA THR A 431 34.68 -2.24 17.44
C THR A 431 33.70 -3.40 17.46
N LYS A 432 32.75 -3.34 18.41
CA LYS A 432 31.58 -4.23 18.49
C LYS A 432 30.45 -3.81 17.55
N ALA A 433 30.51 -2.61 16.96
CA ALA A 433 29.55 -2.19 15.95
C ALA A 433 29.61 -3.12 14.73
N SER A 434 28.47 -3.31 14.06
CA SER A 434 28.40 -4.16 12.86
C SER A 434 29.27 -3.59 11.74
N ARG A 435 29.81 -4.47 10.88
CA ARG A 435 30.60 -4.08 9.71
C ARG A 435 29.89 -3.02 8.88
N ASP A 436 28.60 -3.20 8.63
CA ASP A 436 27.79 -2.27 7.85
C ASP A 436 27.72 -0.89 8.51
N ALA A 437 27.48 -0.82 9.82
CA ALA A 437 27.45 0.46 10.54
C ALA A 437 28.80 1.19 10.47
N VAL A 438 29.91 0.45 10.62
CA VAL A 438 31.27 1.01 10.52
C VAL A 438 31.58 1.47 9.11
N TYR A 439 31.28 0.64 8.10
CA TYR A 439 31.47 0.96 6.69
C TYR A 439 30.71 2.23 6.31
N TRP A 440 29.43 2.33 6.66
CA TRP A 440 28.62 3.50 6.32
C TRP A 440 29.07 4.76 7.04
N ALA A 441 29.43 4.67 8.32
CA ALA A 441 29.96 5.81 9.06
C ALA A 441 31.31 6.31 8.51
N LEU A 442 32.21 5.40 8.12
CA LEU A 442 33.47 5.75 7.45
C LEU A 442 33.22 6.41 6.08
N ALA A 443 32.30 5.85 5.28
CA ALA A 443 31.91 6.42 3.99
C ALA A 443 31.28 7.83 4.14
N ASP A 444 30.38 8.01 5.11
CA ASP A 444 29.74 9.31 5.40
C ASP A 444 30.76 10.35 5.93
N ALA A 445 31.76 9.90 6.68
CA ALA A 445 32.91 10.72 7.10
C ALA A 445 33.94 10.97 5.97
N ARG A 446 33.68 10.45 4.77
CA ARG A 446 34.49 10.60 3.54
C ARG A 446 35.83 9.86 3.57
N TYR A 447 35.94 8.79 4.35
CA TYR A 447 37.07 7.86 4.25
C TYR A 447 36.85 6.88 3.09
N PRO A 448 37.89 6.57 2.28
CA PRO A 448 37.81 5.68 1.13
C PRO A 448 37.80 4.22 1.57
N VAL A 449 36.64 3.77 2.05
CA VAL A 449 36.44 2.51 2.74
C VAL A 449 35.98 1.39 1.81
N VAL A 450 36.51 0.19 2.01
CA VAL A 450 36.08 -1.05 1.33
C VAL A 450 35.72 -2.08 2.38
N ALA A 451 34.59 -2.77 2.22
CA ALA A 451 34.25 -3.91 3.04
C ALA A 451 34.88 -5.19 2.46
N LEU A 452 35.41 -6.04 3.33
CA LEU A 452 35.93 -7.35 2.98
C LEU A 452 35.05 -8.43 3.61
N ASP A 453 34.91 -9.56 2.92
CA ASP A 453 34.31 -10.77 3.48
C ASP A 453 35.31 -11.56 4.35
N SER A 454 34.90 -12.74 4.81
CA SER A 454 35.76 -13.62 5.62
C SER A 454 36.91 -14.26 4.83
N ALA A 455 36.86 -14.26 3.50
CA ALA A 455 37.92 -14.72 2.61
C ALA A 455 38.93 -13.60 2.29
N GLY A 456 38.59 -12.35 2.61
CA GLY A 456 39.40 -11.17 2.31
C GLY A 456 39.08 -10.54 0.96
N ASP A 457 38.01 -10.99 0.29
CA ASP A 457 37.54 -10.45 -0.98
C ASP A 457 36.68 -9.21 -0.76
N ALA A 458 36.72 -8.26 -1.70
CA ALA A 458 35.94 -7.05 -1.64
C ALA A 458 34.43 -7.37 -1.76
N LEU A 459 33.65 -6.85 -0.81
CA LEU A 459 32.23 -7.07 -0.69
C LEU A 459 31.48 -5.74 -0.84
N SER A 460 30.61 -5.65 -1.86
CA SER A 460 29.79 -4.45 -2.10
C SER A 460 28.60 -4.38 -1.15
N LEU A 461 28.64 -3.45 -0.20
CA LEU A 461 27.52 -3.19 0.71
C LEU A 461 26.53 -2.19 0.10
N HIS A 462 25.24 -2.48 0.23
CA HIS A 462 24.16 -1.63 -0.29
C HIS A 462 23.33 -1.05 0.86
N ARG A 463 23.19 0.29 0.90
CA ARG A 463 22.45 1.02 1.95
C ARG A 463 20.92 0.83 1.84
N GLN A 464 20.44 0.23 0.76
CA GLN A 464 19.03 0.19 0.40
C GLN A 464 18.23 -0.74 1.31
N ARG A 465 17.43 -0.16 2.21
CA ARG A 465 16.36 -0.89 2.90
C ARG A 465 15.11 -0.80 2.05
N LEU A 466 14.71 -1.93 1.47
CA LEU A 466 13.49 -2.02 0.66
C LEU A 466 12.30 -2.43 1.51
N ALA A 467 11.11 -1.97 1.12
CA ALA A 467 9.87 -2.50 1.67
C ALA A 467 9.68 -3.94 1.16
N ALA A 468 9.49 -4.89 2.08
CA ALA A 468 9.09 -6.24 1.72
C ALA A 468 7.70 -6.21 1.09
N GLU A 469 7.51 -6.88 -0.04
CA GLU A 469 6.22 -6.97 -0.71
C GLU A 469 5.25 -7.88 0.08
N GLY A 470 4.04 -7.38 0.32
CA GLY A 470 2.82 -8.18 0.51
C GLY A 470 2.60 -8.93 1.84
N ALA A 471 3.64 -9.39 2.55
CA ALA A 471 3.45 -10.34 3.65
C ALA A 471 2.66 -9.78 4.86
N GLU A 472 2.93 -8.54 5.27
CA GLU A 472 2.18 -7.91 6.39
C GLU A 472 0.77 -7.43 5.98
N ARG A 473 0.48 -7.38 4.67
CA ARG A 473 -0.77 -6.83 4.13
C ARG A 473 -1.76 -7.91 3.69
N ASP A 474 -1.31 -9.15 3.48
CA ASP A 474 -2.18 -10.25 3.08
C ASP A 474 -3.23 -10.54 4.17
N PRO A 475 -4.53 -10.32 3.88
CA PRO A 475 -5.60 -10.67 4.81
C PRO A 475 -5.56 -12.14 5.23
N ALA A 476 -5.17 -13.06 4.33
CA ALA A 476 -5.17 -14.48 4.62
C ALA A 476 -4.17 -14.82 5.72
N ALA A 477 -2.92 -14.36 5.60
CA ALA A 477 -1.93 -14.49 6.68
C ALA A 477 -2.39 -13.79 7.98
N ARG A 478 -2.97 -12.60 7.86
CA ARG A 478 -3.39 -11.77 8.99
C ARG A 478 -4.51 -12.39 9.84
N TYR A 479 -5.50 -12.99 9.19
CA TYR A 479 -6.68 -13.56 9.84
C TYR A 479 -6.60 -15.09 10.02
N ALA A 480 -5.54 -15.75 9.55
CA ALA A 480 -5.35 -17.20 9.67
C ALA A 480 -5.64 -17.76 11.08
N PRO A 481 -5.16 -17.15 12.19
CA PRO A 481 -5.47 -17.66 13.54
C PRO A 481 -6.96 -17.59 13.90
N LEU A 482 -7.64 -16.50 13.50
CA LEU A 482 -9.08 -16.34 13.73
C LEU A 482 -9.87 -17.34 12.87
N VAL A 483 -9.54 -17.45 11.59
CA VAL A 483 -10.20 -18.40 10.68
C VAL A 483 -10.04 -19.83 11.17
N ALA A 484 -8.83 -20.26 11.54
CA ALA A 484 -8.59 -21.60 12.06
C ALA A 484 -9.43 -21.92 13.31
N ARG A 485 -9.58 -20.96 14.24
CA ARG A 485 -10.45 -21.10 15.42
C ARG A 485 -11.92 -21.26 15.03
N LEU A 486 -12.44 -20.42 14.13
CA LEU A 486 -13.84 -20.50 13.68
C LEU A 486 -14.13 -21.85 12.99
N ARG A 487 -13.19 -22.33 12.17
CA ARG A 487 -13.26 -23.65 11.51
C ARG A 487 -13.26 -24.79 12.51
N GLY A 488 -12.37 -24.74 13.51
CA GLY A 488 -12.24 -25.79 14.52
C GLY A 488 -13.49 -25.95 15.40
N ALA A 489 -14.26 -24.88 15.60
CA ALA A 489 -15.52 -24.91 16.34
C ALA A 489 -16.72 -25.42 15.50
N HIS A 490 -16.58 -25.53 14.18
CA HIS A 490 -17.66 -25.97 13.29
C HIS A 490 -17.62 -27.50 13.11
N GLY A 491 -18.37 -28.24 13.94
CA GLY A 491 -18.46 -29.71 13.94
C GLY A 491 -19.89 -30.26 14.01
N ASN A 492 -20.04 -31.59 14.03
CA ASN A 492 -21.32 -32.34 13.89
C ASN A 492 -22.43 -32.04 14.92
N ASP A 493 -22.16 -31.29 15.99
CA ASP A 493 -23.16 -30.91 17.02
C ASP A 493 -23.66 -29.46 16.85
N SER A 494 -23.38 -28.84 15.70
CA SER A 494 -23.66 -27.43 15.41
C SER A 494 -25.14 -27.07 15.43
N GLU A 495 -26.03 -27.94 14.91
CA GLU A 495 -27.45 -27.59 14.82
C GLU A 495 -28.14 -27.47 16.18
N ALA A 496 -27.85 -28.36 17.13
CA ALA A 496 -28.45 -28.33 18.46
C ALA A 496 -27.95 -27.10 19.25
N ALA A 497 -26.65 -26.84 19.17
CA ALA A 497 -26.03 -25.64 19.75
C ALA A 497 -26.57 -24.34 19.11
N TRP A 498 -26.84 -24.33 17.81
CA TRP A 498 -27.45 -23.18 17.12
C TRP A 498 -28.90 -22.95 17.54
N ARG A 499 -29.71 -24.01 17.67
CA ARG A 499 -31.10 -23.90 18.14
C ARG A 499 -31.18 -23.34 19.56
N GLU A 500 -30.31 -23.78 20.47
CA GLU A 500 -30.26 -23.21 21.83
C GLU A 500 -29.93 -21.72 21.82
N ARG A 501 -28.97 -21.29 20.99
CA ARG A 501 -28.61 -19.86 20.86
C ARG A 501 -29.68 -19.01 20.19
N GLU A 502 -30.37 -19.55 19.19
CA GLU A 502 -31.50 -18.88 18.53
C GLU A 502 -32.63 -18.61 19.53
N LEU A 503 -32.93 -19.60 20.38
CA LEU A 503 -33.88 -19.45 21.48
C LEU A 503 -33.41 -18.45 22.53
N ASP A 504 -32.12 -18.46 22.90
CA ASP A 504 -31.56 -17.50 23.85
C ASP A 504 -31.65 -16.06 23.31
N SER A 505 -31.35 -15.87 22.02
CA SER A 505 -31.49 -14.58 21.33
C SER A 505 -32.96 -14.11 21.30
N ALA A 506 -33.89 -15.01 20.99
CA ALA A 506 -35.33 -14.73 21.01
C ALA A 506 -35.81 -14.31 22.41
N VAL A 507 -35.33 -14.96 23.46
CA VAL A 507 -35.61 -14.60 24.86
C VAL A 507 -35.07 -13.23 25.21
N ARG A 508 -33.80 -12.93 24.87
CA ARG A 508 -33.19 -11.61 25.11
C ARG A 508 -33.97 -10.49 24.42
N ALA A 509 -34.50 -10.77 23.22
CA ALA A 509 -35.28 -9.82 22.43
C ALA A 509 -36.78 -9.78 22.80
N LYS A 510 -37.27 -10.65 23.69
CA LYS A 510 -38.69 -10.90 23.95
C LYS A 510 -39.50 -11.08 22.64
N ALA A 511 -38.92 -11.81 21.70
CA ALA A 511 -39.46 -11.94 20.35
C ALA A 511 -40.68 -12.87 20.33
N LEU A 512 -41.62 -12.57 19.40
CA LEU A 512 -42.68 -13.49 19.03
C LEU A 512 -42.11 -14.52 18.04
N ILE A 513 -42.10 -15.79 18.43
CA ILE A 513 -41.55 -16.90 17.66
C ILE A 513 -42.60 -17.98 17.45
N VAL A 514 -42.48 -18.71 16.35
CA VAL A 514 -43.23 -19.92 16.08
C VAL A 514 -42.28 -21.09 16.22
N VAL A 515 -42.63 -22.05 17.09
CA VAL A 515 -41.83 -23.25 17.35
C VAL A 515 -42.60 -24.50 16.95
N GLU A 516 -41.92 -25.40 16.26
CA GLU A 516 -42.45 -26.73 15.94
C GLU A 516 -41.93 -27.73 16.97
N VAL A 517 -42.84 -28.32 17.75
CA VAL A 517 -42.50 -29.22 18.85
C VAL A 517 -42.90 -30.64 18.49
N ALA A 518 -41.98 -31.58 18.66
CA ALA A 518 -42.26 -33.01 18.53
C ALA A 518 -43.08 -33.50 19.73
N MET A 519 -44.22 -34.12 19.44
CA MET A 519 -45.12 -34.69 20.42
C MET A 519 -44.81 -36.18 20.67
N PRO A 520 -45.16 -36.75 21.84
CA PRO A 520 -44.88 -38.16 22.16
C PRO A 520 -45.53 -39.18 21.22
N ASP A 521 -46.57 -38.79 20.49
CA ASP A 521 -47.29 -39.60 19.50
C ASP A 521 -46.62 -39.61 18.11
N GLY A 522 -45.47 -38.94 17.97
CA GLY A 522 -44.73 -38.80 16.71
C GLY A 522 -45.24 -37.68 15.81
N SER A 523 -46.30 -36.96 16.18
CA SER A 523 -46.76 -35.77 15.46
C SER A 523 -45.92 -34.54 15.81
N THR A 524 -45.99 -33.50 14.98
CA THR A 524 -45.45 -32.17 15.31
C THR A 524 -46.57 -31.18 15.55
N ARG A 525 -46.34 -30.24 16.48
CA ARG A 525 -47.28 -29.18 16.81
C ARG A 525 -46.59 -27.82 16.72
N GLU A 526 -47.21 -26.92 15.97
CA GLU A 526 -46.75 -25.54 15.83
C GLU A 526 -47.36 -24.66 16.94
N LEU A 527 -46.53 -23.86 17.61
CA LEU A 527 -46.94 -22.97 18.71
C LEU A 527 -46.33 -21.57 18.53
N THR A 528 -47.15 -20.53 18.62
CA THR A 528 -46.70 -19.13 18.59
C THR A 528 -46.49 -18.62 20.02
N LEU A 529 -45.24 -18.38 20.40
CA LEU A 529 -44.81 -18.01 21.75
C LEU A 529 -44.12 -16.64 21.76
N GLU A 530 -44.41 -15.84 22.77
CA GLU A 530 -43.57 -14.71 23.17
C GLU A 530 -42.49 -15.21 24.13
N ALA A 531 -41.24 -15.28 23.69
CA ALA A 531 -40.15 -15.90 24.45
C ALA A 531 -39.77 -15.08 25.69
N SER A 532 -39.79 -15.70 26.88
CA SER A 532 -39.60 -15.01 28.16
C SER A 532 -38.40 -15.51 28.99
N GLY A 533 -37.94 -16.75 28.78
CA GLY A 533 -36.79 -17.30 29.50
C GLY A 533 -36.23 -18.58 28.87
N LEU A 534 -34.91 -18.78 28.98
CA LEU A 534 -34.24 -20.03 28.61
C LEU A 534 -33.32 -20.47 29.75
N GLY A 535 -33.43 -21.71 30.20
CA GLY A 535 -32.58 -22.24 31.27
C GLY A 535 -32.85 -23.70 31.59
N GLY A 536 -31.80 -24.46 31.94
CA GLY A 536 -31.92 -25.88 32.29
C GLY A 536 -32.49 -26.75 31.15
N GLY A 537 -32.16 -26.43 29.89
CA GLY A 537 -32.66 -27.15 28.70
C GLY A 537 -34.14 -26.92 28.40
N ARG A 538 -34.75 -25.85 28.94
CA ARG A 538 -36.17 -25.52 28.78
C ARG A 538 -36.39 -24.08 28.33
N LEU A 539 -37.25 -23.89 27.34
CA LEU A 539 -37.76 -22.61 26.86
C LEU A 539 -39.06 -22.26 27.59
N ARG A 540 -39.17 -21.03 28.10
CA ARG A 540 -40.39 -20.45 28.65
C ARG A 540 -40.90 -19.33 27.74
N GLY A 541 -42.20 -19.27 27.54
CA GLY A 541 -42.84 -18.20 26.77
C GLY A 541 -44.35 -18.19 26.92
N ARG A 542 -44.97 -17.05 26.61
CA ARG A 542 -46.44 -16.89 26.64
C ARG A 542 -47.02 -17.29 25.27
N ASP A 543 -47.90 -18.28 25.25
CA ASP A 543 -48.64 -18.69 24.05
C ASP A 543 -49.71 -17.64 23.73
N ARG A 544 -49.61 -16.97 22.58
CA ARG A 544 -50.57 -15.93 22.16
C ARG A 544 -51.96 -16.49 21.82
N ALA A 545 -52.04 -17.74 21.36
CA ALA A 545 -53.30 -18.34 20.96
C ALA A 545 -54.09 -18.86 22.17
N ALA A 546 -53.39 -19.38 23.18
CA ALA A 546 -54.00 -19.91 24.40
C ALA A 546 -53.99 -18.92 25.58
N ASP A 547 -53.25 -17.82 25.46
CA ASP A 547 -52.99 -16.82 26.51
C ASP A 547 -52.42 -17.39 27.83
N VAL A 548 -51.65 -18.48 27.72
CA VAL A 548 -51.08 -19.22 28.86
C VAL A 548 -49.55 -19.29 28.76
N GLU A 549 -48.86 -19.25 29.89
CA GLU A 549 -47.42 -19.46 29.96
C GLU A 549 -47.06 -20.96 29.77
N ARG A 550 -46.19 -21.26 28.81
CA ARG A 550 -45.74 -22.62 28.49
C ARG A 550 -44.26 -22.77 28.75
N THR A 551 -43.87 -23.96 29.21
CA THR A 551 -42.47 -24.39 29.33
C THR A 551 -42.24 -25.61 28.45
N LEU A 552 -41.34 -25.51 27.47
CA LEU A 552 -41.03 -26.57 26.50
C LEU A 552 -39.60 -27.08 26.66
N PRO A 553 -39.35 -28.40 26.67
CA PRO A 553 -37.99 -28.94 26.57
C PRO A 553 -37.36 -28.57 25.22
N VAL A 554 -36.17 -27.99 25.22
CA VAL A 554 -35.48 -27.57 23.98
C VAL A 554 -35.20 -28.75 23.07
N ALA A 555 -34.91 -29.93 23.64
CA ALA A 555 -34.68 -31.17 22.90
C ALA A 555 -35.88 -31.62 22.04
N LEU A 556 -37.10 -31.15 22.33
CA LEU A 556 -38.30 -31.46 21.55
C LEU A 556 -38.60 -30.43 20.47
N ILE A 557 -37.89 -29.31 20.44
CA ILE A 557 -38.08 -28.25 19.45
C ILE A 557 -37.33 -28.63 18.17
N ARG A 558 -38.08 -28.86 17.09
CA ARG A 558 -37.57 -29.26 15.76
C ARG A 558 -37.18 -28.05 14.92
N SER A 559 -37.97 -26.98 14.96
CA SER A 559 -37.70 -25.75 14.23
C SER A 559 -38.18 -24.53 15.02
N VAL A 560 -37.55 -23.38 14.77
CA VAL A 560 -37.89 -22.07 15.33
C VAL A 560 -37.90 -21.09 14.15
N ARG A 561 -38.91 -20.24 14.07
CA ARG A 561 -38.97 -19.15 13.08
C ARG A 561 -39.62 -17.89 13.68
N PRO A 562 -39.30 -16.68 13.21
CA PRO A 562 -40.05 -15.47 13.58
C PRO A 562 -41.55 -15.62 13.22
N ALA A 563 -42.42 -15.08 14.08
CA ALA A 563 -43.86 -15.13 13.91
C ALA A 563 -44.40 -14.15 12.85
#